data_AF-A0A1Y1Q1B6-F1
#
_entry.id   AF-A0A1Y1Q1B6-F1
#
_cell.length_a   1.000
_cell.length_b   1.000
_cell.length_c   1.000
_cell.angle_alpha   90.00
_cell.angle_beta   90.00
_cell.angle_gamma   90.00
#
_symmetry.space_group_name_H-M   'P 1'
#
loop_
_entity.id
_entity.type
_entity.pdbx_description
1 polymer ?
#
loop_
_entity_poly.entity_id
_entity_poly.type
_entity_poly.pdbx_seq_one_letter_code
_entity_poly.pdbx_strand_id
1 'polypeptide(L)'
;MKKPETEKSTFKQEHSLRQQVQETFDNLQSPDFPQAQSHIENAQHDFVLVLKDVSNQIRTMQLPDSHDKSFLLINLAQQLMQVLRPSPTSEPSEQWWSPLSPEYRKLAYDLLNEALGVADRQRDKRAMAYVNLYLADLYAQEKRYQEAIRLINQAIFQIRNYPFPQLHVERQIQRELWGYPDLLFRLEWQLGRLLKAQSLEYEGAYERAAGYLQQVIKTYASAGVSQSFSQQAIQFNLEWVERLLEQATADKNKEPDLLRKVIDRFELFKTSQLQGYFQDYCATEMFPHTERSLPEGTAVFYPLLLNSGKIELLLRSQEKIQRFSPDAGVAVLKEQAYKFLWSLSNPTDYCLKHRDDTTCDHRPFASKLYQFLIKPISGELDRMKIKTLIIVPHDILLTIPFVALHDDENNQYLLEKDYTTSITYLSLKQLELLPEKTENVALTGGLTKTYPDLPCVQYELKQIKALIKQTGSVTGLSSTELQDEDFTLSKIREVFDKHPRIVHFSTHGTTLTKYICFLKISSS
;
A
#
# COMPACT_ATOMS: atom_id res chain seq x y z
N MET A 1 -36.59 -21.90 13.84
CA MET A 1 -37.07 -21.34 15.14
C MET A 1 -37.07 -19.82 15.03
N LYS A 2 -38.21 -19.16 15.24
CA LYS A 2 -38.26 -17.68 15.27
C LYS A 2 -37.54 -17.22 16.54
N LYS A 3 -36.46 -16.42 16.41
CA LYS A 3 -35.87 -15.72 17.56
C LYS A 3 -36.95 -14.86 18.25
N PRO A 4 -37.01 -14.83 19.60
CA PRO A 4 -37.99 -14.06 20.36
C PRO A 4 -37.96 -12.56 19.99
N GLU A 5 -39.11 -11.89 20.09
CA GLU A 5 -39.28 -10.47 19.67
C GLU A 5 -38.35 -9.50 20.41
N THR A 6 -37.95 -9.82 21.64
CA THR A 6 -36.98 -9.08 22.44
C THR A 6 -35.57 -9.13 21.84
N GLU A 7 -35.08 -10.30 21.43
CA GLU A 7 -33.78 -10.44 20.74
C GLU A 7 -33.74 -9.69 19.40
N LYS A 8 -34.87 -9.61 18.68
CA LYS A 8 -34.98 -8.83 17.45
C LYS A 8 -34.93 -7.33 17.69
N SER A 9 -35.46 -6.86 18.81
CA SER A 9 -35.41 -5.45 19.22
C SER A 9 -33.99 -5.04 19.59
N THR A 10 -33.29 -5.86 20.39
CA THR A 10 -31.90 -5.61 20.80
C THR A 10 -30.95 -5.63 19.60
N PHE A 11 -31.11 -6.59 18.69
CA PHE A 11 -30.29 -6.66 17.46
C PHE A 11 -30.47 -5.42 16.56
N LYS A 12 -31.70 -4.90 16.43
CA LYS A 12 -31.96 -3.66 15.68
C LYS A 12 -31.29 -2.44 16.34
N GLN A 13 -31.30 -2.38 17.67
CA GLN A 13 -30.66 -1.29 18.42
C GLN A 13 -29.14 -1.32 18.30
N GLU A 14 -28.53 -2.51 18.45
CA GLU A 14 -27.08 -2.69 18.26
C GLU A 14 -26.65 -2.35 16.82
N HIS A 15 -27.43 -2.76 15.82
CA HIS A 15 -27.18 -2.41 14.42
C HIS A 15 -27.29 -0.90 14.16
N SER A 16 -28.29 -0.23 14.73
CA SER A 16 -28.48 1.22 14.59
C SER A 16 -27.30 2.00 15.19
N LEU A 17 -26.80 1.60 16.36
CA LEU A 17 -25.63 2.22 16.98
C LEU A 17 -24.36 2.01 16.15
N ARG A 18 -24.15 0.80 15.61
CA ARG A 18 -23.03 0.53 14.70
C ARG A 18 -23.09 1.42 13.46
N GLN A 19 -24.27 1.57 12.87
CA GLN A 19 -24.49 2.42 11.71
C GLN A 19 -24.20 3.88 12.04
N GLN A 20 -24.67 4.39 13.18
CA GLN A 20 -24.39 5.77 13.61
C GLN A 20 -22.90 6.03 13.83
N VAL A 21 -22.18 5.09 14.46
CA VAL A 21 -20.72 5.20 14.66
C VAL A 21 -19.98 5.16 13.32
N GLN A 22 -20.38 4.27 12.41
CA GLN A 22 -19.76 4.11 11.11
C GLN A 22 -20.03 5.33 10.22
N GLU A 23 -21.27 5.82 10.13
CA GLU A 23 -21.63 7.02 9.38
C GLU A 23 -20.86 8.26 9.88
N THR A 24 -20.71 8.40 11.20
CA THR A 24 -19.93 9.50 11.78
C THR A 24 -18.44 9.36 11.46
N PHE A 25 -17.90 8.13 11.47
CA PHE A 25 -16.51 7.87 11.11
C PHE A 25 -16.23 8.07 9.62
N ASP A 26 -17.15 7.65 8.75
CA ASP A 26 -17.03 7.83 7.30
C ASP A 26 -17.09 9.32 6.92
N ASN A 27 -17.91 10.11 7.62
CA ASN A 27 -17.97 11.57 7.45
C ASN A 27 -16.66 12.28 7.83
N LEU A 28 -15.84 11.72 8.73
CA LEU A 28 -14.50 12.24 9.04
C LEU A 28 -13.45 11.93 7.97
N GLN A 29 -13.64 10.86 7.20
CA GLN A 29 -12.68 10.43 6.18
C GLN A 29 -12.94 11.04 4.80
N SER A 30 -13.98 11.88 4.66
CA SER A 30 -14.28 12.59 3.41
C SER A 30 -13.15 13.56 3.05
N PRO A 31 -12.46 13.39 1.91
CA PRO A 31 -11.34 14.22 1.53
C PRO A 31 -11.83 15.51 0.86
N ASP A 32 -12.25 16.49 1.65
CA ASP A 32 -12.37 17.87 1.18
C ASP A 32 -11.10 18.66 1.56
N PHE A 33 -10.15 18.73 0.63
CA PHE A 33 -9.09 19.75 0.64
C PHE A 33 -9.67 21.03 0.04
N PRO A 34 -9.61 22.24 0.67
CA PRO A 34 -8.49 22.72 1.50
C PRO A 34 -8.85 23.68 2.67
N GLN A 35 -8.47 23.37 3.92
CA GLN A 35 -8.02 24.34 4.95
C GLN A 35 -7.45 23.57 6.19
N ALA A 36 -6.12 23.53 6.29
CA ALA A 36 -5.39 22.29 6.58
C ALA A 36 -4.90 22.03 8.02
N GLN A 37 -5.50 22.58 9.08
CA GLN A 37 -5.19 22.06 10.44
C GLN A 37 -6.26 22.37 11.49
N SER A 38 -6.72 23.61 11.57
CA SER A 38 -7.76 24.01 12.53
C SER A 38 -9.11 23.32 12.29
N HIS A 39 -9.48 23.06 11.02
CA HIS A 39 -10.67 22.28 10.70
C HIS A 39 -10.54 20.80 11.10
N ILE A 40 -9.33 20.23 10.99
CA ILE A 40 -9.04 18.85 11.40
C ILE A 40 -9.13 18.73 12.92
N GLU A 41 -8.56 19.67 13.68
CA GLU A 41 -8.62 19.68 15.14
C GLU A 41 -10.05 19.87 15.67
N ASN A 42 -10.85 20.75 15.06
CA ASN A 42 -12.26 20.94 15.42
C ASN A 42 -13.11 19.71 15.06
N ALA A 43 -12.92 19.13 13.87
CA ALA A 43 -13.61 17.90 13.48
C ALA A 43 -13.23 16.70 14.36
N GLN A 44 -11.97 16.59 14.76
CA GLN A 44 -11.51 15.61 15.75
C GLN A 44 -12.16 15.82 17.11
N HIS A 45 -12.31 17.07 17.56
CA HIS A 45 -12.99 17.39 18.81
C HIS A 45 -14.47 16.99 18.78
N ASP A 46 -15.20 17.39 17.73
CA ASP A 46 -16.61 17.07 17.54
C ASP A 46 -16.86 15.55 17.46
N PHE A 47 -15.99 14.83 16.76
CA PHE A 47 -16.07 13.37 16.71
C PHE A 47 -15.88 12.71 18.07
N VAL A 48 -14.99 13.24 18.90
CA VAL A 48 -14.77 12.69 20.23
C VAL A 48 -15.98 12.95 21.14
N LEU A 49 -16.68 14.07 20.99
CA LEU A 49 -17.96 14.30 21.67
C LEU A 49 -19.00 13.26 21.25
N VAL A 50 -19.10 12.94 19.96
CA VAL A 50 -19.98 11.87 19.47
C VAL A 50 -19.59 10.51 20.08
N LEU A 51 -18.30 10.17 20.14
CA LEU A 51 -17.86 8.91 20.76
C LEU A 51 -18.16 8.85 22.27
N LYS A 52 -18.06 9.99 22.98
CA LYS A 52 -18.48 10.08 24.40
C LYS A 52 -19.99 9.86 24.54
N ASP A 53 -20.80 10.47 23.68
CA ASP A 53 -22.25 10.32 23.72
C ASP A 53 -22.69 8.90 23.39
N VAL A 54 -22.11 8.27 22.36
CA VAL A 54 -22.38 6.86 22.04
C VAL A 54 -21.95 5.93 23.17
N SER A 55 -20.80 6.18 23.80
CA SER A 55 -20.35 5.43 24.99
C SER A 55 -21.36 5.53 26.14
N ASN A 56 -21.86 6.74 26.42
CA ASN A 56 -22.90 6.96 27.42
C ASN A 56 -24.24 6.29 27.05
N GLN A 57 -24.61 6.30 25.77
CA GLN A 57 -25.81 5.62 25.27
C GLN A 57 -25.73 4.11 25.48
N ILE A 58 -24.59 3.46 25.16
CA ILE A 58 -24.41 2.02 25.38
C ILE A 58 -24.55 1.65 26.86
N ARG A 59 -23.95 2.46 27.74
CA ARG A 59 -24.02 2.26 29.20
C ARG A 59 -25.44 2.44 29.74
N THR A 60 -26.21 3.38 29.19
CA THR A 60 -27.60 3.64 29.62
C THR A 60 -28.61 2.64 29.06
N MET A 61 -28.34 2.04 27.89
CA MET A 61 -29.23 1.06 27.26
C MET A 61 -29.27 -0.31 27.95
N GLN A 62 -28.40 -0.57 28.94
CA GLN A 62 -28.32 -1.86 29.67
C GLN A 62 -28.37 -3.08 28.74
N LEU A 63 -27.66 -3.02 27.61
CA LEU A 63 -27.61 -4.13 26.65
C LEU A 63 -27.17 -5.42 27.36
N PRO A 64 -27.80 -6.57 27.06
CA PRO A 64 -27.41 -7.85 27.65
C PRO A 64 -25.97 -8.19 27.28
N ASP A 65 -25.30 -8.96 28.13
CA ASP A 65 -23.94 -9.42 27.80
C ASP A 65 -23.98 -10.36 26.60
N SER A 66 -23.28 -9.97 25.54
CA SER A 66 -23.28 -10.64 24.26
C SER A 66 -21.94 -10.42 23.55
N HIS A 67 -21.64 -11.27 22.58
CA HIS A 67 -20.52 -11.06 21.64
C HIS A 67 -20.59 -9.68 20.98
N ASP A 68 -21.79 -9.28 20.54
CA ASP A 68 -21.99 -8.04 19.81
C ASP A 68 -21.77 -6.80 20.67
N LYS A 69 -22.15 -6.85 21.96
CA LYS A 69 -21.86 -5.81 22.94
C LYS A 69 -20.35 -5.68 23.19
N SER A 70 -19.65 -6.81 23.36
CA SER A 70 -18.19 -6.79 23.51
C SER A 70 -17.51 -6.14 22.30
N PHE A 71 -17.87 -6.53 21.08
CA PHE A 71 -17.28 -5.97 19.86
C PHE A 71 -17.68 -4.53 19.59
N LEU A 72 -18.88 -4.10 20.00
CA LEU A 72 -19.27 -2.69 19.94
C LEU A 72 -18.36 -1.82 20.81
N LEU A 73 -18.14 -2.22 22.06
CA LEU A 73 -17.24 -1.54 23.00
C LEU A 73 -15.78 -1.52 22.51
N ILE A 74 -15.29 -2.65 21.98
CA ILE A 74 -13.95 -2.77 21.40
C ILE A 74 -13.79 -1.82 20.20
N ASN A 75 -14.75 -1.81 19.27
CA ASN A 75 -14.69 -0.96 18.09
C ASN A 75 -14.72 0.53 18.46
N LEU A 76 -15.52 0.93 19.44
CA LEU A 76 -15.52 2.31 19.94
C LEU A 76 -14.16 2.71 20.54
N ALA A 77 -13.58 1.84 21.36
CA ALA A 77 -12.25 2.09 21.92
C ALA A 77 -11.20 2.20 20.80
N GLN A 78 -11.24 1.29 19.83
CA GLN A 78 -10.36 1.34 18.67
C GLN A 78 -10.49 2.65 17.89
N GLN A 79 -11.72 3.09 17.60
CA GLN A 79 -11.96 4.33 16.86
C GLN A 79 -11.45 5.55 17.62
N LEU A 80 -11.69 5.60 18.93
CA LEU A 80 -11.14 6.64 19.81
C LEU A 80 -9.60 6.64 19.76
N MET A 81 -8.99 5.46 19.76
CA MET A 81 -7.53 5.31 19.66
C MET A 81 -6.97 5.63 18.27
N GLN A 82 -7.77 5.63 17.20
CA GLN A 82 -7.35 5.92 15.83
C GLN A 82 -7.45 7.42 15.50
N VAL A 83 -8.58 8.08 15.80
CA VAL A 83 -8.81 9.49 15.45
C VAL A 83 -7.85 10.46 16.15
N LEU A 84 -7.25 10.00 17.26
CA LEU A 84 -6.30 10.75 18.06
C LEU A 84 -4.84 10.42 17.75
N ARG A 85 -4.56 9.54 16.78
CA ARG A 85 -3.23 9.42 16.17
C ARG A 85 -3.14 10.45 15.04
N PRO A 86 -2.03 11.19 14.90
CA PRO A 86 -1.85 12.07 13.76
C PRO A 86 -2.02 11.31 12.45
N SER A 87 -2.61 11.97 11.46
CA SER A 87 -2.75 11.45 10.10
C SER A 87 -1.39 10.96 9.58
N PRO A 88 -1.32 9.87 8.79
CA PRO A 88 -0.09 9.42 8.14
C PRO A 88 0.56 10.47 7.21
N THR A 89 -0.10 11.60 6.97
CA THR A 89 0.43 12.75 6.21
C THR A 89 1.20 13.76 7.05
N SER A 90 1.15 13.68 8.38
CA SER A 90 2.00 14.49 9.28
C SER A 90 3.24 13.68 9.68
N GLU A 91 4.36 14.40 9.76
CA GLU A 91 5.74 13.88 9.81
C GLU A 91 5.94 12.54 10.53
N PRO A 92 6.77 11.63 9.97
CA PRO A 92 7.20 10.44 10.67
C PRO A 92 8.17 10.84 11.78
N SER A 93 7.66 11.10 12.98
CA SER A 93 8.48 11.01 14.18
C SER A 93 8.44 9.57 14.68
N GLU A 94 9.57 9.05 15.16
CA GLU A 94 9.73 7.67 15.69
C GLU A 94 8.78 7.30 16.84
N GLN A 95 7.85 8.18 17.23
CA GLN A 95 6.73 7.88 18.08
C GLN A 95 5.54 7.40 17.27
N TRP A 96 5.49 6.09 17.09
CA TRP A 96 4.27 5.34 16.72
C TRP A 96 3.07 5.59 17.68
N TRP A 97 3.30 6.34 18.75
CA TRP A 97 2.38 6.72 19.79
C TRP A 97 2.44 8.23 19.97
N SER A 98 1.68 9.00 19.21
CA SER A 98 1.32 10.32 19.74
C SER A 98 0.44 10.08 20.96
N PRO A 99 0.77 10.69 22.12
CA PRO A 99 0.04 10.43 23.34
C PRO A 99 -1.41 10.92 23.15
N LEU A 100 -2.36 9.97 23.18
CA LEU A 100 -3.77 10.28 23.40
C LEU A 100 -3.89 11.26 24.57
N SER A 101 -4.81 12.23 24.47
CA SER A 101 -5.11 13.07 25.64
C SER A 101 -5.41 12.16 26.84
N PRO A 102 -5.00 12.52 28.07
CA PRO A 102 -5.21 11.68 29.24
C PRO A 102 -6.67 11.28 29.45
N GLU A 103 -7.60 12.18 29.13
CA GLU A 103 -9.04 11.93 29.21
C GLU A 103 -9.48 10.82 28.24
N TYR A 104 -9.03 10.87 26.99
CA TYR A 104 -9.44 9.91 25.96
C TYR A 104 -8.78 8.55 26.16
N ARG A 105 -7.53 8.53 26.58
CA ARG A 105 -6.86 7.29 27.00
C ARG A 105 -7.66 6.58 28.08
N LYS A 106 -8.13 7.32 29.09
CA LYS A 106 -8.96 6.77 30.17
C LYS A 106 -10.29 6.24 29.63
N LEU A 107 -10.96 6.96 28.74
CA LEU A 107 -12.22 6.50 28.13
C LEU A 107 -12.03 5.20 27.33
N ALA A 108 -10.99 5.11 26.50
CA ALA A 108 -10.66 3.88 25.77
C ALA A 108 -10.36 2.73 26.73
N TYR A 109 -9.60 3.00 27.80
CA TYR A 109 -9.31 2.02 28.86
C TYR A 109 -10.59 1.51 29.54
N ASP A 110 -11.50 2.41 29.92
CA ASP A 110 -12.76 2.05 30.59
C ASP A 110 -13.65 1.20 29.66
N LEU A 111 -13.75 1.57 28.38
CA LEU A 111 -14.48 0.80 27.36
C LEU A 111 -13.90 -0.61 27.16
N LEU A 112 -12.57 -0.73 27.11
CA LEU A 112 -11.90 -2.02 26.94
C LEU A 112 -12.06 -2.92 28.17
N ASN A 113 -12.00 -2.37 29.38
CA ASN A 113 -12.25 -3.16 30.60
C ASN A 113 -13.71 -3.59 30.72
N GLU A 114 -14.66 -2.74 30.32
CA GLU A 114 -16.06 -3.11 30.23
C GLU A 114 -16.25 -4.26 29.22
N ALA A 115 -15.65 -4.14 28.03
CA ALA A 115 -15.65 -5.19 27.01
C ALA A 115 -15.02 -6.50 27.52
N LEU A 116 -13.93 -6.42 28.29
CA LEU A 116 -13.27 -7.57 28.91
C LEU A 116 -14.22 -8.30 29.85
N GLY A 117 -14.93 -7.56 30.71
CA GLY A 117 -15.89 -8.13 31.65
C GLY A 117 -17.05 -8.83 30.95
N VAL A 118 -17.57 -8.24 29.86
CA VAL A 118 -18.61 -8.87 29.03
C VAL A 118 -18.07 -10.13 28.37
N ALA A 119 -16.88 -10.06 27.77
CA ALA A 119 -16.26 -11.17 27.04
C ALA A 119 -15.93 -12.36 27.96
N ASP A 120 -15.44 -12.09 29.17
CA ASP A 120 -15.12 -13.11 30.18
C ASP A 120 -16.37 -13.88 30.62
N ARG A 121 -17.47 -13.19 30.90
CA ARG A 121 -18.76 -13.82 31.25
C ARG A 121 -19.32 -14.66 30.10
N GLN A 122 -19.09 -14.25 28.86
CA GLN A 122 -19.46 -15.00 27.65
C GLN A 122 -18.46 -16.11 27.30
N ARG A 123 -17.29 -16.17 27.97
CA ARG A 123 -16.14 -17.01 27.61
C ARG A 123 -15.71 -16.82 26.16
N ASP A 124 -15.88 -15.61 25.63
CA ASP A 124 -15.53 -15.25 24.26
C ASP A 124 -14.05 -14.92 24.14
N LYS A 125 -13.24 -15.95 23.86
CA LYS A 125 -11.79 -15.82 23.73
C LYS A 125 -11.38 -14.89 22.58
N ARG A 126 -12.21 -14.74 21.54
CA ARG A 126 -11.90 -13.84 20.43
C ARG A 126 -12.01 -12.40 20.89
N ALA A 127 -13.12 -12.04 21.53
CA ALA A 127 -13.30 -10.71 22.11
C ALA A 127 -12.21 -10.38 23.15
N MET A 128 -11.90 -11.32 24.05
CA MET A 128 -10.82 -11.17 25.05
C MET A 128 -9.46 -10.85 24.39
N ALA A 129 -9.13 -11.53 23.29
CA ALA A 129 -7.87 -11.30 22.59
C ALA A 129 -7.79 -9.93 21.88
N TYR A 130 -8.89 -9.45 21.28
CA TYR A 130 -8.95 -8.06 20.78
C TYR A 130 -8.82 -7.04 21.92
N VAL A 131 -9.48 -7.28 23.05
CA VAL A 131 -9.34 -6.40 24.21
C VAL A 131 -7.88 -6.33 24.66
N ASN A 132 -7.20 -7.48 24.77
CA ASN A 132 -5.80 -7.55 25.14
C ASN A 132 -4.87 -6.85 24.13
N LEU A 133 -5.15 -6.96 22.83
CA LEU A 133 -4.44 -6.23 21.76
C LEU A 133 -4.47 -4.71 22.03
N TYR A 134 -5.66 -4.15 22.24
CA TYR A 134 -5.82 -2.71 22.43
C TYR A 134 -5.39 -2.22 23.82
N LEU A 135 -5.59 -3.01 24.89
CA LEU A 135 -5.06 -2.67 26.22
C LEU A 135 -3.52 -2.65 26.23
N ALA A 136 -2.89 -3.60 25.53
CA ALA A 136 -1.44 -3.59 25.38
C ALA A 136 -0.94 -2.34 24.62
N ASP A 137 -1.69 -1.85 23.64
CA ASP A 137 -1.40 -0.57 22.97
C ASP A 137 -1.44 0.59 23.98
N LEU A 138 -2.48 0.68 24.81
CA LEU A 138 -2.58 1.72 25.84
C LEU A 138 -1.44 1.64 26.86
N TYR A 139 -1.05 0.43 27.28
CA TYR A 139 0.07 0.21 28.20
C TYR A 139 1.42 0.56 27.55
N ALA A 140 1.61 0.25 26.27
CA ALA A 140 2.80 0.64 25.51
C ALA A 140 3.00 2.15 25.48
N GLN A 141 1.92 2.91 25.32
CA GLN A 141 1.96 4.39 25.34
C GLN A 141 2.38 4.95 26.70
N GLU A 142 2.11 4.23 27.79
CA GLU A 142 2.60 4.56 29.15
C GLU A 142 3.99 3.96 29.45
N LYS A 143 4.67 3.40 28.44
CA LYS A 143 5.95 2.68 28.57
C LYS A 143 5.89 1.45 29.50
N ARG A 144 4.68 0.93 29.75
CA ARG A 144 4.41 -0.29 30.55
C ARG A 144 4.57 -1.54 29.68
N TYR A 145 5.74 -1.66 29.06
CA TYR A 145 5.99 -2.66 28.01
C TYR A 145 5.91 -4.10 28.51
N GLN A 146 6.34 -4.39 29.74
CA GLN A 146 6.26 -5.73 30.30
C GLN A 146 4.80 -6.19 30.47
N GLU A 147 3.92 -5.30 30.93
CA GLU A 147 2.49 -5.60 31.05
C GLU A 147 1.83 -5.78 29.69
N ALA A 148 2.17 -4.90 28.73
CA ALA A 148 1.71 -5.03 27.35
C ALA A 148 2.11 -6.38 26.72
N ILE A 149 3.38 -6.78 26.86
CA ILE A 149 3.87 -8.08 26.36
C ILE A 149 3.14 -9.25 27.01
N ARG A 150 2.84 -9.18 28.30
CA ARG A 150 2.05 -10.23 28.98
C ARG A 150 0.65 -10.36 28.38
N LEU A 151 -0.04 -9.24 28.17
CA LEU A 151 -1.38 -9.24 27.55
C LEU A 151 -1.35 -9.83 26.13
N ILE A 152 -0.36 -9.46 25.32
CA ILE A 152 -0.21 -9.98 23.96
C ILE A 152 0.08 -11.47 23.94
N ASN A 153 1.00 -11.94 24.78
CA ASN A 153 1.28 -13.38 24.88
C ASN A 153 0.07 -14.17 25.37
N GLN A 154 -0.70 -13.64 26.33
CA GLN A 154 -1.96 -14.24 26.77
C GLN A 154 -2.98 -14.33 25.62
N ALA A 155 -3.16 -13.27 24.85
CA ALA A 155 -4.05 -13.25 23.70
C ALA A 155 -3.64 -14.26 22.62
N ILE A 156 -2.35 -14.29 22.23
CA ILE A 156 -1.81 -15.26 21.27
C ILE A 156 -2.06 -16.69 21.75
N PHE A 157 -1.75 -16.98 23.02
CA PHE A 157 -1.96 -18.31 23.60
C PHE A 157 -3.44 -18.73 23.57
N GLN A 158 -4.35 -17.81 23.90
CA GLN A 158 -5.78 -18.09 23.94
C GLN A 158 -6.37 -18.40 22.57
N ILE A 159 -5.94 -17.68 21.53
CA ILE A 159 -6.54 -17.80 20.21
C ILE A 159 -5.85 -18.80 19.30
N ARG A 160 -4.55 -19.08 19.45
CA ARG A 160 -3.78 -19.88 18.46
C ARG A 160 -4.42 -21.22 18.08
N ASN A 161 -5.10 -21.86 19.03
CA ASN A 161 -5.82 -23.13 18.82
C ASN A 161 -7.34 -23.00 19.05
N TYR A 162 -7.87 -21.78 18.99
CA TYR A 162 -9.29 -21.52 19.22
C TYR A 162 -10.06 -21.79 17.92
N PRO A 163 -11.07 -22.69 17.94
CA PRO A 163 -11.86 -22.98 16.76
C PRO A 163 -12.65 -21.74 16.35
N PHE A 164 -12.76 -21.51 15.05
CA PHE A 164 -13.66 -20.50 14.49
C PHE A 164 -15.11 -20.99 14.68
N PRO A 165 -15.91 -20.45 15.62
CA PRO A 165 -17.27 -20.90 15.82
C PRO A 165 -18.15 -20.24 14.75
N GLN A 166 -19.03 -21.05 14.16
CA GLN A 166 -20.15 -20.62 13.30
C GLN A 166 -19.85 -20.27 11.85
N LEU A 167 -19.46 -21.29 11.08
CA LEU A 167 -19.54 -21.17 9.64
C LEU A 167 -19.80 -22.58 9.08
N HIS A 168 -20.92 -22.77 8.39
CA HIS A 168 -21.24 -24.00 7.63
C HIS A 168 -20.32 -24.11 6.40
N VAL A 169 -19.02 -23.88 6.58
CA VAL A 169 -18.00 -24.09 5.55
C VAL A 169 -17.53 -25.52 5.60
N GLU A 170 -17.04 -25.97 4.47
CA GLU A 170 -16.37 -27.24 4.30
C GLU A 170 -15.29 -27.46 5.38
N ARG A 171 -15.17 -28.71 5.86
CA ARG A 171 -14.25 -29.11 6.94
C ARG A 171 -12.78 -28.70 6.70
N GLN A 172 -12.40 -28.48 5.44
CA GLN A 172 -11.07 -28.04 5.05
C GLN A 172 -10.84 -26.54 5.35
N ILE A 173 -11.75 -25.66 4.94
CA ILE A 173 -11.69 -24.22 5.21
C ILE A 173 -11.79 -23.94 6.73
N GLN A 174 -12.58 -24.75 7.44
CA GLN A 174 -12.65 -24.67 8.89
C GLN A 174 -11.31 -24.92 9.59
N ARG A 175 -10.43 -25.78 9.04
CA ARG A 175 -9.08 -26.03 9.59
C ARG A 175 -8.11 -24.90 9.27
N GLU A 176 -8.24 -24.29 8.10
CA GLU A 176 -7.40 -23.16 7.65
C GLU A 176 -7.69 -21.86 8.43
N LEU A 177 -8.90 -21.73 9.00
CA LEU A 177 -9.33 -20.58 9.82
C LEU A 177 -9.11 -20.77 11.33
N TRP A 178 -8.44 -21.85 11.75
CA TRP A 178 -8.09 -22.04 13.16
C TRP A 178 -7.21 -20.90 13.66
N GLY A 179 -7.62 -20.33 14.79
CA GLY A 179 -6.88 -19.33 15.51
C GLY A 179 -6.89 -17.90 14.97
N TYR A 180 -7.79 -17.55 14.06
CA TYR A 180 -8.00 -16.16 13.61
C TYR A 180 -6.70 -15.51 13.09
N PRO A 181 -6.22 -15.92 11.89
CA PRO A 181 -4.92 -15.49 11.38
C PRO A 181 -4.81 -13.96 11.22
N ASP A 182 -5.91 -13.25 10.97
CA ASP A 182 -5.94 -11.78 10.93
C ASP A 182 -5.63 -11.14 12.29
N LEU A 183 -6.11 -11.74 13.39
CA LEU A 183 -5.85 -11.28 14.74
C LEU A 183 -4.44 -11.71 15.20
N LEU A 184 -4.03 -12.95 14.88
CA LEU A 184 -2.66 -13.41 15.16
C LEU A 184 -1.61 -12.56 14.45
N PHE A 185 -1.85 -12.16 13.20
CA PHE A 185 -1.01 -11.19 12.49
C PHE A 185 -0.82 -9.91 13.31
N ARG A 186 -1.93 -9.28 13.75
CA ARG A 186 -1.89 -8.02 14.51
C ARG A 186 -1.19 -8.18 15.87
N LEU A 187 -1.47 -9.27 16.58
CA LEU A 187 -0.86 -9.57 17.87
C LEU A 187 0.65 -9.80 17.76
N GLU A 188 1.10 -10.60 16.80
CA GLU A 188 2.53 -10.86 16.59
C GLU A 188 3.27 -9.61 16.08
N TRP A 189 2.63 -8.80 15.24
CA TRP A 189 3.19 -7.51 14.83
C TRP A 189 3.38 -6.57 16.03
N GLN A 190 2.37 -6.43 16.89
CA GLN A 190 2.47 -5.63 18.09
C GLN A 190 3.50 -6.20 19.07
N LEU A 191 3.58 -7.53 19.22
CA LEU A 191 4.61 -8.19 20.02
C LEU A 191 6.01 -7.80 19.54
N GLY A 192 6.26 -7.85 18.24
CA GLY A 192 7.52 -7.42 17.65
C GLY A 192 7.86 -5.96 17.98
N ARG A 193 6.88 -5.05 17.89
CA ARG A 193 7.04 -3.64 18.26
C ARG A 193 7.38 -3.46 19.75
N LEU A 194 6.71 -4.20 20.63
CA LEU A 194 6.94 -4.15 22.08
C LEU A 194 8.30 -4.72 22.48
N LEU A 195 8.72 -5.83 21.85
CA LEU A 195 10.03 -6.45 22.08
C LEU A 195 11.15 -5.51 21.64
N LYS A 196 11.01 -4.92 20.45
CA LYS A 196 11.95 -3.91 19.94
C LYS A 196 12.08 -2.71 20.88
N ALA A 197 10.96 -2.19 21.41
CA ALA A 197 10.96 -1.06 22.34
C ALA A 197 11.71 -1.34 23.65
N GLN A 198 11.90 -2.62 24.00
CA GLN A 198 12.69 -3.07 25.15
C GLN A 198 14.08 -3.61 24.75
N SER A 199 14.51 -3.42 23.51
CA SER A 199 15.77 -3.95 22.98
C SER A 199 15.90 -5.48 23.14
N LEU A 200 14.77 -6.19 23.04
CA LEU A 200 14.69 -7.65 23.05
C LEU A 200 14.63 -8.20 21.60
N GLU A 201 14.94 -9.49 21.43
CA GLU A 201 14.81 -10.19 20.13
C GLU A 201 13.35 -10.15 19.65
N TYR A 202 13.11 -9.51 18.52
CA TYR A 202 11.77 -9.19 18.00
C TYR A 202 11.50 -9.84 16.64
N GLU A 203 12.54 -10.34 15.98
CA GLU A 203 12.55 -10.86 14.62
C GLU A 203 11.58 -12.02 14.44
N GLY A 204 11.58 -12.95 15.40
CA GLY A 204 10.66 -14.08 15.37
C GLY A 204 9.18 -13.67 15.38
N ALA A 205 8.84 -12.56 16.04
CA ALA A 205 7.46 -12.06 16.07
C ALA A 205 7.06 -11.47 14.71
N TYR A 206 7.94 -10.73 14.06
CA TYR A 206 7.69 -10.24 12.70
C TYR A 206 7.62 -11.35 11.66
N GLU A 207 8.47 -12.38 11.73
CA GLU A 207 8.37 -13.52 10.80
C GLU A 207 7.05 -14.29 10.99
N ARG A 208 6.58 -14.44 12.24
CA ARG A 208 5.25 -15.03 12.50
C ARG A 208 4.11 -14.15 12.00
N ALA A 209 4.18 -12.84 12.23
CA ALA A 209 3.21 -11.88 11.69
C ALA A 209 3.15 -11.97 10.15
N ALA A 210 4.30 -12.01 9.47
CA ALA A 210 4.36 -12.16 8.02
C ALA A 210 3.73 -13.47 7.54
N GLY A 211 3.97 -14.58 8.26
CA GLY A 211 3.33 -15.87 7.98
C GLY A 211 1.81 -15.83 8.10
N TYR A 212 1.28 -15.22 9.17
CA TYR A 212 -0.16 -15.06 9.34
C TYR A 212 -0.77 -14.11 8.31
N LEU A 213 -0.09 -13.02 7.94
CA LEU A 213 -0.54 -12.14 6.86
C LEU A 213 -0.69 -12.89 5.54
N GLN A 214 0.29 -13.72 5.19
CA GLN A 214 0.22 -14.56 4.00
C GLN A 214 -0.95 -15.56 4.07
N GLN A 215 -1.22 -16.14 5.25
CA GLN A 215 -2.37 -17.02 5.45
C GLN A 215 -3.70 -16.27 5.26
N VAL A 216 -3.83 -15.04 5.77
CA VAL A 216 -5.02 -14.20 5.55
C VAL A 216 -5.21 -13.94 4.06
N ILE A 217 -4.15 -13.49 3.37
CA ILE A 217 -4.20 -13.21 1.93
C ILE A 217 -4.70 -14.44 1.16
N LYS A 218 -4.12 -15.61 1.43
CA LYS A 218 -4.52 -16.86 0.77
C LYS A 218 -5.97 -17.25 1.08
N THR A 219 -6.40 -17.07 2.33
CA THR A 219 -7.72 -17.53 2.79
C THR A 219 -8.85 -16.63 2.28
N TYR A 220 -8.60 -15.32 2.20
CA TYR A 220 -9.61 -14.32 1.82
C TYR A 220 -9.41 -13.75 0.41
N ALA A 221 -8.52 -14.34 -0.39
CA ALA A 221 -8.19 -13.85 -1.74
C ALA A 221 -9.42 -13.57 -2.61
N SER A 222 -10.40 -14.47 -2.59
CA SER A 222 -11.63 -14.36 -3.40
C SER A 222 -12.74 -13.51 -2.78
N ALA A 223 -12.73 -13.35 -1.45
CA ALA A 223 -13.74 -12.57 -0.73
C ALA A 223 -13.33 -11.09 -0.55
N GLY A 224 -12.06 -10.78 -0.80
CA GLY A 224 -11.44 -9.52 -0.43
C GLY A 224 -11.21 -9.42 1.09
N VAL A 225 -10.43 -8.42 1.49
CA VAL A 225 -10.30 -8.04 2.91
C VAL A 225 -10.71 -6.58 3.06
N SER A 226 -10.98 -6.15 4.30
CA SER A 226 -11.34 -4.75 4.54
C SER A 226 -10.20 -3.80 4.17
N GLN A 227 -10.53 -2.61 3.67
CA GLN A 227 -9.55 -1.55 3.39
C GLN A 227 -8.65 -1.26 4.59
N SER A 228 -9.20 -1.27 5.80
CA SER A 228 -8.46 -1.10 7.06
C SER A 228 -7.41 -2.20 7.29
N PHE A 229 -7.70 -3.44 6.90
CA PHE A 229 -6.72 -4.53 6.96
C PHE A 229 -5.66 -4.37 5.88
N SER A 230 -6.04 -4.02 4.65
CA SER A 230 -5.08 -3.76 3.57
C SER A 230 -4.09 -2.65 3.94
N GLN A 231 -4.54 -1.57 4.56
CA GLN A 231 -3.66 -0.50 5.06
C GLN A 231 -2.67 -1.01 6.12
N GLN A 232 -3.10 -1.88 7.03
CA GLN A 232 -2.21 -2.49 8.02
C GLN A 232 -1.18 -3.42 7.38
N ALA A 233 -1.57 -4.19 6.36
CA ALA A 233 -0.64 -5.03 5.61
C ALA A 233 0.44 -4.19 4.90
N ILE A 234 0.05 -3.06 4.31
CA ILE A 234 0.97 -2.09 3.70
C ILE A 234 1.93 -1.53 4.76
N GLN A 235 1.42 -1.07 5.91
CA GLN A 235 2.24 -0.51 6.99
C GLN A 235 3.22 -1.54 7.56
N PHE A 236 2.75 -2.75 7.84
CA PHE A 236 3.56 -3.83 8.37
C PHE A 236 4.74 -4.18 7.46
N ASN A 237 4.51 -4.35 6.15
CA ASN A 237 5.60 -4.74 5.25
C ASN A 237 6.68 -3.64 5.14
N LEU A 238 6.28 -2.36 5.13
CA LEU A 238 7.25 -1.25 5.13
C LEU A 238 8.02 -1.16 6.44
N GLU A 239 7.34 -1.33 7.58
CA GLU A 239 8.00 -1.37 8.89
C GLU A 239 9.00 -2.53 8.98
N TRP A 240 8.63 -3.70 8.44
CA TRP A 240 9.51 -4.86 8.44
C TRP A 240 10.73 -4.68 7.54
N VAL A 241 10.56 -4.06 6.36
CA VAL A 241 11.67 -3.60 5.50
C VAL A 241 12.65 -2.74 6.29
N GLU A 242 12.14 -1.77 7.05
CA GLU A 242 12.96 -0.89 7.87
C GLU A 242 13.72 -1.65 8.97
N ARG A 243 13.06 -2.60 9.65
CA ARG A 243 13.73 -3.42 10.67
C ARG A 243 14.86 -4.28 10.09
N LEU A 244 14.66 -4.86 8.92
CA LEU A 244 15.69 -5.65 8.23
C LEU A 244 16.87 -4.77 7.80
N LEU A 245 16.64 -3.53 7.38
CA LEU A 245 17.70 -2.57 7.07
C LEU A 245 18.51 -2.16 8.30
N GLU A 246 17.86 -2.01 9.46
CA GLU A 246 18.55 -1.76 10.73
C GLU A 246 19.44 -2.94 11.14
N GLN A 247 18.95 -4.17 10.99
CA GLN A 247 19.76 -5.38 11.23
C GLN A 247 20.96 -5.45 10.28
N ALA A 248 20.76 -5.10 9.00
CA ALA A 248 21.84 -5.07 8.01
C ALA A 248 22.91 -4.01 8.35
N THR A 249 22.51 -2.91 8.98
CA THR A 249 23.45 -1.92 9.52
C THR A 249 24.21 -2.47 10.73
N ALA A 250 23.54 -3.21 11.62
CA ALA A 250 24.12 -3.73 12.86
C ALA A 250 25.08 -4.91 12.65
N ASP A 251 24.80 -5.79 11.68
CA ASP A 251 25.61 -6.99 11.38
C ASP A 251 26.01 -7.04 9.90
N LYS A 252 27.17 -6.44 9.61
CA LYS A 252 27.71 -6.34 8.24
C LYS A 252 28.01 -7.70 7.59
N ASN A 253 28.22 -8.75 8.37
CA ASN A 253 28.42 -10.09 7.82
C ASN A 253 27.13 -10.68 7.24
N LYS A 254 25.97 -10.26 7.76
CA LYS A 254 24.64 -10.70 7.28
C LYS A 254 24.01 -9.72 6.30
N GLU A 255 24.64 -8.59 6.03
CA GLU A 255 24.09 -7.54 5.15
C GLU A 255 23.63 -8.07 3.79
N PRO A 256 24.40 -8.89 3.04
CA PRO A 256 23.94 -9.40 1.74
C PRO A 256 22.63 -10.20 1.82
N ASP A 257 22.49 -11.07 2.82
CA ASP A 257 21.30 -11.89 3.03
C ASP A 257 20.12 -11.07 3.50
N LEU A 258 20.36 -10.08 4.38
CA LEU A 258 19.33 -9.17 4.87
C LEU A 258 18.84 -8.24 3.76
N LEU A 259 19.71 -7.74 2.88
CA LEU A 259 19.31 -6.92 1.74
C LEU A 259 18.43 -7.69 0.74
N ARG A 260 18.70 -8.99 0.55
CA ARG A 260 17.81 -9.86 -0.23
C ARG A 260 16.44 -9.99 0.43
N LYS A 261 16.39 -10.22 1.74
CA LYS A 261 15.13 -10.21 2.50
C LYS A 261 14.41 -8.86 2.42
N VAL A 262 15.14 -7.75 2.46
CA VAL A 262 14.57 -6.39 2.30
C VAL A 262 13.87 -6.27 0.96
N ILE A 263 14.53 -6.64 -0.14
CA ILE A 263 13.92 -6.63 -1.47
C ILE A 263 12.68 -7.54 -1.48
N ASP A 264 12.77 -8.77 -0.99
CA ASP A 264 11.62 -9.69 -0.96
C ASP A 264 10.41 -9.13 -0.19
N ARG A 265 10.66 -8.47 0.95
CA ARG A 265 9.61 -7.84 1.74
C ARG A 265 9.07 -6.57 1.09
N PHE A 266 9.92 -5.79 0.43
CA PHE A 266 9.49 -4.61 -0.32
C PHE A 266 8.65 -4.99 -1.56
N GLU A 267 9.00 -6.06 -2.24
CA GLU A 267 8.22 -6.63 -3.35
C GLU A 267 6.83 -7.10 -2.87
N LEU A 268 6.74 -7.68 -1.66
CA LEU A 268 5.47 -8.02 -1.02
C LEU A 268 4.68 -6.76 -0.59
N PHE A 269 5.36 -5.72 -0.12
CA PHE A 269 4.76 -4.41 0.12
C PHE A 269 4.13 -3.84 -1.15
N LYS A 270 4.84 -3.87 -2.29
CA LYS A 270 4.30 -3.44 -3.60
C LYS A 270 3.05 -4.23 -3.98
N THR A 271 3.10 -5.54 -3.80
CA THR A 271 1.95 -6.44 -4.02
C THR A 271 0.76 -6.02 -3.15
N SER A 272 0.98 -5.79 -1.85
CA SER A 272 -0.06 -5.35 -0.91
C SER A 272 -0.63 -3.96 -1.25
N GLN A 273 0.20 -3.03 -1.73
CA GLN A 273 -0.26 -1.72 -2.21
C GLN A 273 -1.20 -1.86 -3.40
N LEU A 274 -0.87 -2.72 -4.36
CA LEU A 274 -1.68 -2.93 -5.55
C LEU A 274 -3.01 -3.60 -5.22
N GLN A 275 -2.99 -4.64 -4.39
CA GLN A 275 -4.20 -5.32 -3.89
C GLN A 275 -5.10 -4.33 -3.13
N GLY A 276 -4.49 -3.50 -2.27
CA GLY A 276 -5.20 -2.45 -1.55
C GLY A 276 -5.78 -1.35 -2.46
N TYR A 277 -5.12 -1.02 -3.57
CA TYR A 277 -5.64 -0.06 -4.54
C TYR A 277 -6.86 -0.61 -5.29
N PHE A 278 -6.78 -1.84 -5.78
CA PHE A 278 -7.88 -2.46 -6.53
C PHE A 278 -8.99 -3.05 -5.64
N GLN A 279 -8.75 -3.16 -4.33
CA GLN A 279 -9.61 -3.91 -3.40
C GLN A 279 -9.84 -5.36 -3.88
N ASP A 280 -8.88 -5.91 -4.61
CA ASP A 280 -8.92 -7.23 -5.23
C ASP A 280 -7.57 -7.92 -5.02
N TYR A 281 -7.58 -9.01 -4.25
CA TYR A 281 -6.40 -9.80 -3.94
C TYR A 281 -6.00 -10.75 -5.07
N CYS A 282 -6.93 -11.07 -5.97
CA CYS A 282 -6.66 -11.84 -7.19
C CYS A 282 -5.90 -11.02 -8.24
N ALA A 283 -5.95 -9.68 -8.17
CA ALA A 283 -5.26 -8.78 -9.10
C ALA A 283 -3.77 -9.08 -9.25
N THR A 284 -3.13 -9.62 -8.22
CA THR A 284 -1.69 -9.95 -8.20
C THR A 284 -1.39 -11.44 -8.39
N GLU A 285 -2.35 -12.33 -8.09
CA GLU A 285 -2.21 -13.79 -8.20
C GLU A 285 -2.14 -14.24 -9.67
N MET A 286 -2.71 -13.47 -10.59
CA MET A 286 -2.68 -13.72 -12.04
C MET A 286 -1.30 -13.55 -12.68
N PHE A 287 -0.28 -13.12 -11.92
CA PHE A 287 1.08 -12.99 -12.41
C PHE A 287 1.94 -14.16 -11.92
N PRO A 288 2.74 -14.79 -12.81
CA PRO A 288 3.62 -15.88 -12.41
C PRO A 288 4.68 -15.34 -11.45
N HIS A 289 4.74 -15.86 -10.23
CA HIS A 289 5.74 -15.47 -9.24
C HIS A 289 7.01 -16.27 -9.47
N THR A 290 7.88 -15.79 -10.37
CA THR A 290 9.13 -16.49 -10.67
C THR A 290 10.31 -15.66 -10.20
N GLU A 291 11.13 -16.24 -9.31
CA GLU A 291 12.44 -15.67 -9.03
C GLU A 291 13.33 -15.89 -10.26
N ARG A 292 13.69 -14.78 -10.93
CA ARG A 292 14.51 -14.81 -12.15
C ARG A 292 15.80 -14.03 -11.93
N SER A 293 16.88 -14.52 -12.53
CA SER A 293 18.10 -13.72 -12.68
C SER A 293 17.80 -12.53 -13.58
N LEU A 294 18.35 -11.37 -13.22
CA LEU A 294 18.29 -10.20 -14.10
C LEU A 294 19.13 -10.46 -15.35
N PRO A 295 18.67 -10.02 -16.55
CA PRO A 295 19.50 -10.05 -17.75
C PRO A 295 20.80 -9.26 -17.55
N GLU A 296 21.85 -9.63 -18.29
CA GLU A 296 23.10 -8.89 -18.30
C GLU A 296 22.85 -7.42 -18.70
N GLY A 297 23.57 -6.49 -18.06
CA GLY A 297 23.38 -5.05 -18.27
C GLY A 297 22.07 -4.49 -17.73
N THR A 298 21.31 -5.25 -16.93
CA THR A 298 20.10 -4.76 -16.25
C THR A 298 20.35 -4.55 -14.75
N ALA A 299 19.91 -3.41 -14.23
CA ALA A 299 19.85 -3.15 -12.80
C ALA A 299 18.45 -2.74 -12.37
N VAL A 300 18.10 -3.07 -11.13
CA VAL A 300 16.85 -2.65 -10.50
C VAL A 300 17.15 -1.73 -9.34
N PHE A 301 16.54 -0.56 -9.36
CA PHE A 301 16.68 0.48 -8.37
C PHE A 301 15.42 0.61 -7.51
N TYR A 302 15.60 0.44 -6.20
CA TYR A 302 14.56 0.58 -5.18
C TYR A 302 14.85 1.80 -4.30
N PRO A 303 14.24 2.96 -4.58
CA PRO A 303 14.28 4.10 -3.68
C PRO A 303 13.28 3.91 -2.53
N LEU A 304 13.78 3.63 -1.33
CA LEU A 304 13.00 3.33 -0.13
C LEU A 304 12.89 4.58 0.76
N LEU A 305 11.71 5.20 0.79
CA LEU A 305 11.31 6.16 1.82
C LEU A 305 10.83 5.42 3.09
N LEU A 306 11.54 5.54 4.21
CA LEU A 306 11.26 4.79 5.45
C LEU A 306 10.44 5.60 6.46
N ASN A 307 9.79 4.91 7.40
CA ASN A 307 8.97 5.53 8.45
C ASN A 307 9.81 6.24 9.51
N SER A 308 11.11 5.98 9.60
CA SER A 308 12.05 6.78 10.41
C SER A 308 12.44 8.11 9.76
N GLY A 309 11.93 8.42 8.57
CA GLY A 309 12.29 9.63 7.83
C GLY A 309 13.61 9.52 7.07
N LYS A 310 14.25 8.34 7.05
CA LYS A 310 15.47 8.06 6.27
C LYS A 310 15.15 7.59 4.85
N ILE A 311 16.06 7.87 3.93
CA ILE A 311 16.03 7.36 2.56
C ILE A 311 17.10 6.27 2.45
N GLU A 312 16.71 5.11 1.93
CA GLU A 312 17.63 4.02 1.60
C GLU A 312 17.48 3.65 0.13
N LEU A 313 18.59 3.54 -0.58
CA LEU A 313 18.63 3.24 -2.01
C LEU A 313 19.25 1.86 -2.20
N LEU A 314 18.48 0.93 -2.76
CA LEU A 314 19.01 -0.39 -3.12
C LEU A 314 19.15 -0.49 -4.63
N LEU A 315 20.35 -0.88 -5.08
CA LEU A 315 20.64 -1.20 -6.48
C LEU A 315 20.96 -2.69 -6.58
N ARG A 316 20.06 -3.45 -7.21
CA ARG A 316 20.22 -4.89 -7.48
C ARG A 316 20.69 -5.09 -8.90
N SER A 317 21.83 -5.74 -9.09
CA SER A 317 22.27 -6.30 -10.37
C SER A 317 22.17 -7.82 -10.35
N GLN A 318 22.66 -8.48 -11.40
CA GLN A 318 22.76 -9.95 -11.45
C GLN A 318 23.71 -10.50 -10.36
N GLU A 319 24.74 -9.74 -9.99
CA GLU A 319 25.83 -10.19 -9.12
C GLU A 319 25.64 -9.85 -7.65
N LYS A 320 25.09 -8.66 -7.36
CA LYS A 320 25.03 -8.14 -5.99
C LYS A 320 23.89 -7.15 -5.78
N ILE A 321 23.58 -6.92 -4.51
CA ILE A 321 22.73 -5.83 -4.04
C ILE A 321 23.61 -4.83 -3.34
N GLN A 322 23.50 -3.55 -3.71
CA GLN A 322 24.25 -2.47 -3.11
C GLN A 322 23.30 -1.49 -2.45
N ARG A 323 23.70 -0.99 -1.28
CA ARG A 323 22.95 -0.04 -0.49
C ARG A 323 23.66 1.31 -0.47
N PHE A 324 22.88 2.38 -0.64
CA PHE A 324 23.33 3.77 -0.52
C PHE A 324 22.34 4.52 0.36
N SER A 325 22.86 5.43 1.18
CA SER A 325 22.05 6.23 2.09
C SER A 325 22.39 7.70 1.81
N PRO A 326 21.60 8.41 0.99
CA PRO A 326 21.87 9.81 0.69
C PRO A 326 21.75 10.67 1.97
N ASP A 327 22.47 11.78 2.01
CA ASP A 327 22.39 12.77 3.09
C ASP A 327 21.15 13.67 2.92
N ALA A 328 19.97 13.03 2.91
CA ALA A 328 18.68 13.68 2.78
C ALA A 328 17.61 12.89 3.54
N GLY A 329 16.71 13.61 4.19
CA GLY A 329 15.53 13.04 4.83
C GLY A 329 14.34 12.93 3.86
N VAL A 330 13.42 12.01 4.17
CA VAL A 330 12.17 11.82 3.43
C VAL A 330 11.36 13.10 3.34
N ALA A 331 11.29 13.91 4.40
CA ALA A 331 10.55 15.17 4.41
C ALA A 331 11.08 16.15 3.34
N VAL A 332 12.40 16.35 3.29
CA VAL A 332 13.05 17.21 2.30
C VAL A 332 12.81 16.67 0.89
N LEU A 333 12.96 15.35 0.68
CA LEU A 333 12.69 14.74 -0.62
C LEU A 333 11.23 14.94 -1.05
N LYS A 334 10.26 14.73 -0.15
CA LYS A 334 8.82 14.91 -0.43
C LYS A 334 8.51 16.35 -0.79
N GLU A 335 9.10 17.32 -0.08
CA GLU A 335 8.96 18.73 -0.39
C GLU A 335 9.44 19.05 -1.82
N GLN A 336 10.65 18.60 -2.18
CA GLN A 336 11.18 18.79 -3.53
C GLN A 336 10.34 18.09 -4.60
N ALA A 337 9.85 16.88 -4.31
CA ALA A 337 8.95 16.13 -5.16
C ALA A 337 7.63 16.87 -5.42
N TYR A 338 6.98 17.42 -4.39
CA TYR A 338 5.77 18.24 -4.57
C TYR A 338 6.03 19.50 -5.39
N LYS A 339 7.14 20.21 -5.12
CA LYS A 339 7.52 21.40 -5.89
C LYS A 339 7.78 21.07 -7.36
N PHE A 340 8.44 19.94 -7.63
CA PHE A 340 8.69 19.46 -8.98
C PHE A 340 7.39 19.10 -9.71
N LEU A 341 6.48 18.35 -9.07
CA LEU A 341 5.19 18.01 -9.67
C LEU A 341 4.33 19.25 -9.93
N TRP A 342 4.36 20.20 -9.00
CA TRP A 342 3.61 21.45 -9.13
C TRP A 342 4.14 22.32 -10.27
N SER A 343 5.46 22.42 -10.43
CA SER A 343 6.07 23.20 -11.53
C SER A 343 5.78 22.59 -12.91
N LEU A 344 5.67 21.26 -13.02
CA LEU A 344 5.27 20.58 -14.26
C LEU A 344 3.78 20.73 -14.57
N SER A 345 2.92 20.70 -13.54
CA SER A 345 1.46 20.69 -13.71
C SER A 345 0.85 22.09 -13.88
N ASN A 346 1.49 23.12 -13.32
CA ASN A 346 1.01 24.49 -13.36
C ASN A 346 2.09 25.47 -13.84
N PRO A 347 2.65 25.27 -15.05
CA PRO A 347 3.79 26.06 -15.51
C PRO A 347 3.46 27.56 -15.54
N THR A 348 2.24 27.95 -15.91
CA THR A 348 1.82 29.36 -15.96
C THR A 348 1.67 30.00 -14.57
N ASP A 349 1.04 29.32 -13.59
CA ASP A 349 0.90 29.87 -12.22
C ASP A 349 2.25 29.89 -11.49
N TYR A 350 3.09 28.87 -11.73
CA TYR A 350 4.48 28.84 -11.27
C TYR A 350 5.26 30.06 -11.76
N CYS A 351 5.19 30.33 -13.08
CA CYS A 351 5.80 31.50 -13.71
C CYS A 351 5.30 32.83 -13.13
N LEU A 352 3.99 32.97 -12.93
CA LEU A 352 3.37 34.23 -12.50
C LEU A 352 3.73 34.61 -11.07
N LYS A 353 3.90 33.65 -10.18
CA LYS A 353 4.28 33.87 -8.77
C LYS A 353 5.77 34.16 -8.56
N HIS A 354 6.63 33.78 -9.51
CA HIS A 354 8.09 33.99 -9.46
C HIS A 354 8.54 35.02 -10.50
N ARG A 355 7.80 36.14 -10.60
CA ARG A 355 7.93 37.14 -11.67
C ARG A 355 9.30 37.84 -11.74
N ASP A 356 10.09 37.81 -10.66
CA ASP A 356 11.45 38.35 -10.58
C ASP A 356 12.54 37.29 -10.89
N ASP A 357 12.18 36.01 -11.01
CA ASP A 357 13.07 34.93 -11.46
C ASP A 357 12.89 34.75 -12.96
N THR A 358 13.93 34.99 -13.75
CA THR A 358 13.89 34.96 -15.22
C THR A 358 13.72 33.55 -15.80
N THR A 359 13.54 32.53 -14.96
CA THR A 359 13.42 31.16 -15.43
C THR A 359 12.24 30.45 -14.75
N CYS A 360 11.19 30.19 -15.53
CA CYS A 360 10.09 29.27 -15.18
C CYS A 360 10.58 27.81 -15.16
N ASP A 361 11.65 27.57 -14.44
CA ASP A 361 12.49 26.42 -14.62
C ASP A 361 12.23 25.40 -13.53
N HIS A 362 11.83 24.21 -13.94
CA HIS A 362 11.63 23.08 -13.04
C HIS A 362 12.96 22.43 -12.65
N ARG A 363 14.06 22.74 -13.35
CA ARG A 363 15.39 22.12 -13.14
C ARG A 363 15.87 22.20 -11.68
N PRO A 364 15.73 23.29 -10.91
CA PRO A 364 16.20 23.30 -9.52
C PRO A 364 15.62 22.16 -8.65
N PHE A 365 14.33 21.85 -8.81
CA PHE A 365 13.70 20.75 -8.08
C PHE A 365 14.05 19.38 -8.70
N ALA A 366 14.08 19.29 -10.03
CA ALA A 366 14.49 18.08 -10.74
C ALA A 366 15.92 17.66 -10.38
N SER A 367 16.84 18.63 -10.27
CA SER A 367 18.23 18.43 -9.92
C SER A 367 18.42 18.04 -8.46
N LYS A 368 17.63 18.61 -7.54
CA LYS A 368 17.63 18.15 -6.15
C LYS A 368 17.18 16.70 -6.01
N LEU A 369 16.12 16.31 -6.72
CA LEU A 369 15.68 14.92 -6.75
C LEU A 369 16.72 14.00 -7.41
N TYR A 370 17.37 14.43 -8.49
CA TYR A 370 18.49 13.70 -9.09
C TYR A 370 19.65 13.49 -8.10
N GLN A 371 20.04 14.55 -7.38
CA GLN A 371 21.08 14.50 -6.34
C GLN A 371 20.75 13.50 -5.23
N PHE A 372 19.50 13.43 -4.80
CA PHE A 372 19.08 12.52 -3.73
C PHE A 372 18.93 11.07 -4.20
N LEU A 373 18.47 10.84 -5.44
CA LEU A 373 18.04 9.52 -5.90
C LEU A 373 19.01 8.84 -6.85
N ILE A 374 19.52 9.57 -7.85
CA ILE A 374 20.28 8.98 -8.96
C ILE A 374 21.79 9.18 -8.78
N LYS A 375 22.21 10.36 -8.34
CA LYS A 375 23.62 10.67 -8.11
C LYS A 375 24.34 9.65 -7.19
N PRO A 376 23.75 9.14 -6.10
CA PRO A 376 24.42 8.17 -5.23
C PRO A 376 24.73 6.84 -5.92
N ILE A 377 23.96 6.48 -6.95
CA ILE A 377 24.09 5.21 -7.66
C ILE A 377 24.80 5.33 -9.01
N SER A 378 25.02 6.54 -9.54
CA SER A 378 25.45 6.72 -10.93
C SER A 378 26.80 6.07 -11.26
N GLY A 379 27.80 6.23 -10.40
CA GLY A 379 29.12 5.61 -10.62
C GLY A 379 29.07 4.08 -10.66
N GLU A 380 28.08 3.48 -10.00
CA GLU A 380 27.87 2.04 -9.96
C GLU A 380 27.18 1.55 -11.24
N LEU A 381 26.23 2.33 -11.75
CA LEU A 381 25.61 2.10 -13.05
C LEU A 381 26.66 2.11 -14.18
N ASP A 382 27.56 3.09 -14.15
CA ASP A 382 28.64 3.23 -15.13
C ASP A 382 29.64 2.08 -15.03
N ARG A 383 30.09 1.74 -13.82
CA ARG A 383 31.04 0.64 -13.60
C ARG A 383 30.46 -0.71 -14.04
N MET A 384 29.18 -0.95 -13.77
CA MET A 384 28.48 -2.17 -14.20
C MET A 384 28.02 -2.11 -15.67
N LYS A 385 28.26 -1.00 -16.39
CA LYS A 385 27.86 -0.79 -17.78
C LYS A 385 26.37 -1.07 -18.01
N ILE A 386 25.53 -0.60 -17.08
CA ILE A 386 24.08 -0.82 -17.14
C ILE A 386 23.52 -0.22 -18.43
N LYS A 387 22.66 -0.98 -19.10
CA LYS A 387 21.90 -0.61 -20.30
C LYS A 387 20.41 -0.47 -20.04
N THR A 388 19.90 -1.13 -19.01
CA THR A 388 18.50 -1.01 -18.57
C THR A 388 18.44 -0.78 -17.06
N LEU A 389 17.87 0.35 -16.65
CA LEU A 389 17.58 0.67 -15.27
C LEU A 389 16.07 0.54 -15.02
N ILE A 390 15.68 -0.45 -14.22
CA ILE A 390 14.29 -0.64 -13.79
C ILE A 390 14.12 0.04 -12.43
N ILE A 391 13.25 1.04 -12.34
CA ILE A 391 12.96 1.78 -11.12
C ILE A 391 11.68 1.22 -10.50
N VAL A 392 11.72 0.89 -9.22
CA VAL A 392 10.59 0.38 -8.43
C VAL A 392 10.23 1.41 -7.35
N PRO A 393 9.50 2.49 -7.70
CA PRO A 393 9.20 3.56 -6.76
C PRO A 393 8.06 3.19 -5.79
N HIS A 394 7.96 3.93 -4.70
CA HIS A 394 6.80 3.91 -3.81
C HIS A 394 6.50 5.30 -3.24
N ASP A 395 5.33 5.45 -2.61
CA ASP A 395 4.86 6.73 -2.06
C ASP A 395 4.84 7.81 -3.17
N ILE A 396 5.20 9.06 -2.88
CA ILE A 396 5.23 10.18 -3.83
C ILE A 396 6.10 9.90 -5.05
N LEU A 397 7.10 9.01 -4.95
CA LEU A 397 7.97 8.68 -6.08
C LEU A 397 7.20 8.00 -7.22
N LEU A 398 6.01 7.43 -6.94
CA LEU A 398 5.13 6.86 -7.96
C LEU A 398 4.70 7.89 -9.01
N THR A 399 4.61 9.16 -8.62
CA THR A 399 4.14 10.24 -9.49
C THR A 399 5.30 11.00 -10.15
N ILE A 400 6.55 10.75 -9.76
CA ILE A 400 7.70 11.50 -10.24
C ILE A 400 8.12 11.01 -11.64
N PRO A 401 8.19 11.89 -12.64
CA PRO A 401 8.75 11.53 -13.93
C PRO A 401 10.27 11.43 -13.82
N PHE A 402 10.79 10.26 -13.46
CA PHE A 402 12.23 10.02 -13.26
C PHE A 402 13.07 10.45 -14.48
N VAL A 403 12.54 10.24 -15.69
CA VAL A 403 13.20 10.61 -16.94
C VAL A 403 13.46 12.11 -17.08
N ALA A 404 12.70 12.95 -16.37
CA ALA A 404 12.84 14.40 -16.33
C ALA A 404 13.69 14.90 -15.15
N LEU A 405 14.30 14.01 -14.36
CA LEU A 405 15.31 14.40 -13.38
C LEU A 405 16.56 14.90 -14.10
N HIS A 406 17.17 15.97 -13.59
CA HIS A 406 18.23 16.70 -14.28
C HIS A 406 19.58 16.55 -13.56
N ASP A 407 20.61 16.17 -14.31
CA ASP A 407 22.00 16.12 -13.87
C ASP A 407 22.68 17.46 -14.17
N ASP A 408 22.71 18.36 -13.19
CA ASP A 408 23.34 19.68 -13.36
C ASP A 408 24.82 19.60 -13.73
N GLU A 409 25.54 18.57 -13.28
CA GLU A 409 26.99 18.45 -13.51
C GLU A 409 27.30 18.22 -15.00
N ASN A 410 26.42 17.50 -15.69
CA ASN A 410 26.57 17.19 -17.10
C ASN A 410 25.54 17.90 -17.99
N ASN A 411 24.69 18.74 -17.40
CA ASN A 411 23.59 19.45 -18.03
C ASN A 411 22.75 18.55 -18.95
N GLN A 412 22.28 17.43 -18.40
CA GLN A 412 21.48 16.44 -19.14
C GLN A 412 20.40 15.84 -18.25
N TYR A 413 19.26 15.47 -18.83
CA TYR A 413 18.21 14.72 -18.16
C TYR A 413 18.55 13.24 -18.04
N LEU A 414 17.89 12.53 -17.12
CA LEU A 414 18.04 11.07 -16.97
C LEU A 414 17.71 10.32 -18.26
N LEU A 415 16.72 10.81 -19.02
CA LEU A 415 16.37 10.37 -20.38
C LEU A 415 17.57 10.32 -21.35
N GLU A 416 18.52 11.24 -21.20
CA GLU A 416 19.62 11.44 -22.15
C GLU A 416 20.85 10.57 -21.81
N LYS A 417 20.79 9.80 -20.72
CA LYS A 417 21.86 8.88 -20.32
C LYS A 417 21.93 7.66 -21.24
N ASP A 418 23.10 7.02 -21.28
CA ASP A 418 23.40 5.83 -22.11
C ASP A 418 22.73 4.51 -21.63
N TYR A 419 21.59 4.60 -20.94
CA TYR A 419 20.76 3.48 -20.53
C TYR A 419 19.28 3.81 -20.64
N THR A 420 18.48 2.79 -20.95
CA THR A 420 17.01 2.91 -20.93
C THR A 420 16.51 2.88 -19.49
N THR A 421 15.59 3.78 -19.16
CA THR A 421 14.90 3.78 -17.87
C THR A 421 13.49 3.21 -18.05
N SER A 422 13.14 2.23 -17.22
CA SER A 422 11.79 1.68 -17.11
C SER A 422 11.29 1.86 -15.68
N ILE A 423 10.01 2.15 -15.51
CA ILE A 423 9.38 2.27 -14.19
C ILE A 423 8.34 1.15 -14.06
N THR A 424 8.37 0.40 -12.97
CA THR A 424 7.35 -0.62 -12.68
C THR A 424 6.69 -0.38 -11.33
N TYR A 425 5.37 -0.54 -11.32
CA TYR A 425 4.55 -0.51 -10.11
C TYR A 425 4.23 -1.92 -9.60
N LEU A 426 4.39 -2.92 -10.47
CA LEU A 426 4.27 -4.33 -10.13
C LEU A 426 5.53 -4.81 -9.45
N SER A 427 5.38 -5.90 -8.68
CA SER A 427 6.54 -6.60 -8.19
C SER A 427 7.38 -7.12 -9.36
N LEU A 428 8.71 -7.07 -9.27
CA LEU A 428 9.55 -7.69 -10.31
C LEU A 428 9.23 -9.18 -10.48
N LYS A 429 8.84 -9.86 -9.39
CA LYS A 429 8.48 -11.27 -9.43
C LYS A 429 7.26 -11.52 -10.32
N GLN A 430 6.47 -10.50 -10.61
CA GLN A 430 5.26 -10.53 -11.44
C GLN A 430 5.52 -10.11 -12.89
N LEU A 431 6.72 -9.62 -13.20
CA LEU A 431 7.08 -9.24 -14.57
C LEU A 431 7.42 -10.49 -15.39
N GLU A 432 6.74 -10.62 -16.53
CA GLU A 432 7.05 -11.63 -17.53
C GLU A 432 8.06 -11.08 -18.54
N LEU A 433 9.13 -11.83 -18.77
CA LEU A 433 9.90 -11.65 -19.99
C LEU A 433 9.02 -12.15 -21.13
N LEU A 434 8.81 -11.30 -22.14
CA LEU A 434 8.05 -11.70 -23.32
C LEU A 434 8.68 -12.98 -23.91
N PRO A 435 7.87 -14.00 -24.24
CA PRO A 435 8.39 -15.24 -24.80
C PRO A 435 9.13 -14.98 -26.12
N GLU A 436 10.11 -15.82 -26.42
CA GLU A 436 10.91 -15.73 -27.65
C GLU A 436 10.02 -15.85 -28.91
N LYS A 437 8.89 -16.58 -28.81
CA LYS A 437 7.83 -16.70 -29.81
C LYS A 437 6.78 -15.58 -29.71
N THR A 438 7.21 -14.35 -29.86
CA THR A 438 6.30 -13.21 -30.06
C THR A 438 6.16 -12.94 -31.55
N GLU A 439 4.94 -12.92 -32.06
CA GLU A 439 4.71 -12.49 -33.44
C GLU A 439 5.11 -11.01 -33.57
N ASN A 440 5.74 -10.64 -34.68
CA ASN A 440 5.97 -9.22 -35.01
C ASN A 440 4.62 -8.60 -35.42
N VAL A 441 3.72 -8.44 -34.46
CA VAL A 441 2.39 -7.84 -34.62
C VAL A 441 2.32 -6.59 -33.75
N ALA A 442 1.84 -5.50 -34.34
CA ALA A 442 1.40 -4.31 -33.65
C ALA A 442 -0.13 -4.33 -33.51
N LEU A 443 -0.63 -4.18 -32.29
CA LEU A 443 -2.02 -3.86 -32.05
C LEU A 443 -2.16 -2.34 -31.97
N THR A 444 -2.84 -1.74 -32.94
CA THR A 444 -3.19 -0.33 -32.92
C THR A 444 -4.68 -0.18 -32.62
N GLY A 445 -5.08 0.82 -31.86
CA GLY A 445 -6.49 1.08 -31.69
C GLY A 445 -6.80 2.40 -31.02
N GLY A 446 -8.05 2.81 -31.07
CA GLY A 446 -8.45 4.07 -30.49
C GLY A 446 -9.93 4.37 -30.62
N LEU A 447 -10.36 5.36 -29.85
CA LEU A 447 -11.73 5.85 -29.82
C LEU A 447 -11.73 7.30 -30.32
N THR A 448 -12.45 7.55 -31.41
CA THR A 448 -12.62 8.91 -31.96
C THR A 448 -13.84 9.60 -31.36
N LYS A 449 -14.91 8.83 -31.10
CA LYS A 449 -16.17 9.29 -30.49
C LYS A 449 -16.14 9.04 -28.99
N THR A 450 -15.78 10.07 -28.23
CA THR A 450 -15.68 10.01 -26.76
C THR A 450 -16.20 11.31 -26.15
N TYR A 451 -16.20 11.45 -24.83
CA TYR A 451 -16.51 12.73 -24.20
C TYR A 451 -15.35 13.24 -23.35
N PRO A 452 -14.63 14.29 -23.79
CA PRO A 452 -14.74 15.00 -25.07
C PRO A 452 -14.29 14.15 -26.28
N ASP A 453 -14.63 14.53 -27.52
CA ASP A 453 -14.20 13.79 -28.72
C ASP A 453 -12.68 13.90 -28.97
N LEU A 454 -12.10 12.89 -29.60
CA LEU A 454 -10.67 12.84 -29.97
C LEU A 454 -10.50 12.66 -31.50
N PRO A 455 -10.86 13.67 -32.32
CA PRO A 455 -10.89 13.53 -33.78
C PRO A 455 -9.52 13.24 -34.41
N CYS A 456 -8.43 13.66 -33.75
CA CYS A 456 -7.06 13.42 -34.22
C CYS A 456 -6.64 11.94 -34.17
N VAL A 457 -7.34 11.10 -33.41
CA VAL A 457 -7.06 9.64 -33.30
C VAL A 457 -7.14 8.97 -34.67
N GLN A 458 -8.11 9.34 -35.51
CA GLN A 458 -8.24 8.77 -36.85
C GLN A 458 -7.01 9.09 -37.72
N TYR A 459 -6.51 10.32 -37.62
CA TYR A 459 -5.30 10.72 -38.35
C TYR A 459 -4.08 9.97 -37.83
N GLU A 460 -3.89 9.90 -36.51
CA GLU A 460 -2.79 9.19 -35.87
C GLU A 460 -2.73 7.70 -36.29
N LEU A 461 -3.84 6.96 -36.13
CA LEU A 461 -3.91 5.54 -36.48
C LEU A 461 -3.60 5.30 -37.97
N LYS A 462 -4.13 6.14 -38.86
CA LYS A 462 -3.86 6.06 -40.30
C LYS A 462 -2.36 6.24 -40.61
N GLN A 463 -1.69 7.18 -39.94
CA GLN A 463 -0.27 7.44 -40.14
C GLN A 463 0.60 6.28 -39.61
N ILE A 464 0.26 5.74 -38.45
CA ILE A 464 0.94 4.56 -37.88
C ILE A 464 0.78 3.35 -38.78
N LYS A 465 -0.43 3.09 -39.29
CA LYS A 465 -0.70 2.00 -40.23
C LYS A 465 0.11 2.14 -41.51
N ALA A 466 0.23 3.35 -42.05
CA ALA A 466 1.06 3.62 -43.22
C ALA A 466 2.55 3.34 -42.93
N LEU A 467 3.05 3.77 -41.77
CA LEU A 467 4.43 3.52 -41.34
C LEU A 467 4.71 2.03 -41.15
N ILE A 468 3.80 1.29 -40.53
CA ILE A 468 3.92 -0.16 -40.35
C ILE A 468 3.89 -0.86 -41.71
N LYS A 469 3.03 -0.45 -42.64
CA LYS A 469 3.00 -1.02 -43.99
C LYS A 469 4.32 -0.77 -44.75
N GLN A 470 4.92 0.41 -44.58
CA GLN A 470 6.19 0.75 -45.21
C GLN A 470 7.37 -0.04 -44.61
N THR A 471 7.39 -0.23 -43.30
CA THR A 471 8.49 -0.90 -42.57
C THR A 471 8.32 -2.42 -42.49
N GLY A 472 7.08 -2.92 -42.56
CA GLY A 472 6.70 -4.32 -42.37
C GLY A 472 7.29 -5.28 -43.41
N SER A 473 7.54 -4.82 -44.64
CA SER A 473 8.23 -5.61 -45.66
C SER A 473 9.68 -5.96 -45.28
N VAL A 474 10.29 -5.17 -44.38
CA VAL A 474 11.68 -5.34 -43.91
C VAL A 474 11.71 -6.00 -42.53
N THR A 475 10.79 -5.63 -41.65
CA THR A 475 10.76 -6.09 -40.25
C THR A 475 9.86 -7.30 -40.01
N GLY A 476 9.02 -7.67 -40.97
CA GLY A 476 7.94 -8.64 -40.78
C GLY A 476 6.82 -8.13 -39.87
N LEU A 477 6.80 -6.83 -39.53
CA LEU A 477 5.80 -6.22 -38.67
C LEU A 477 4.46 -6.11 -39.40
N SER A 478 3.44 -6.80 -38.89
CA SER A 478 2.04 -6.64 -39.31
C SER A 478 1.26 -5.84 -38.27
N SER A 479 0.08 -5.33 -38.62
CA SER A 479 -0.79 -4.65 -37.66
C SER A 479 -2.22 -5.15 -37.67
N THR A 480 -2.82 -5.23 -36.49
CA THR A 480 -4.27 -5.33 -36.29
C THR A 480 -4.76 -3.99 -35.74
N GLU A 481 -5.73 -3.38 -36.41
CA GLU A 481 -6.29 -2.08 -36.03
C GLU A 481 -7.71 -2.27 -35.50
N LEU A 482 -7.98 -1.76 -34.30
CA LEU A 482 -9.30 -1.77 -33.66
C LEU A 482 -9.75 -0.33 -33.39
N GLN A 483 -10.79 0.16 -34.08
CA GLN A 483 -11.25 1.54 -33.94
C GLN A 483 -12.74 1.59 -33.57
N ASP A 484 -13.11 2.52 -32.69
CA ASP A 484 -14.51 2.83 -32.34
C ASP A 484 -15.32 1.57 -31.98
N GLU A 485 -16.33 1.19 -32.77
CA GLU A 485 -17.18 0.02 -32.51
C GLU A 485 -16.40 -1.31 -32.51
N ASP A 486 -15.22 -1.35 -33.13
CA ASP A 486 -14.31 -2.50 -33.10
C ASP A 486 -13.33 -2.48 -31.92
N PHE A 487 -13.16 -1.33 -31.25
CA PHE A 487 -12.31 -1.19 -30.06
C PHE A 487 -13.01 -1.73 -28.80
N THR A 488 -13.29 -3.04 -28.81
CA THR A 488 -13.98 -3.74 -27.73
C THR A 488 -13.01 -4.65 -26.97
N LEU A 489 -13.29 -4.86 -25.68
CA LEU A 489 -12.50 -5.73 -24.81
C LEU A 489 -12.33 -7.14 -25.39
N SER A 490 -13.38 -7.72 -25.99
CA SER A 490 -13.32 -9.06 -26.58
C SER A 490 -12.33 -9.15 -27.74
N LYS A 491 -12.33 -8.15 -28.64
CA LYS A 491 -11.42 -8.12 -29.79
C LYS A 491 -9.99 -7.80 -29.37
N ILE A 492 -9.82 -6.93 -28.36
CA ILE A 492 -8.49 -6.66 -27.78
C ILE A 492 -7.91 -7.97 -27.23
N ARG A 493 -8.68 -8.76 -26.46
CA ARG A 493 -8.22 -10.06 -25.93
C ARG A 493 -7.78 -11.02 -27.02
N GLU A 494 -8.57 -11.18 -28.08
CA GLU A 494 -8.25 -12.04 -29.22
C GLU A 494 -6.89 -11.68 -29.86
N VAL A 495 -6.56 -10.39 -29.93
CA VAL A 495 -5.26 -9.94 -30.45
C VAL A 495 -4.15 -10.12 -29.41
N PHE A 496 -4.42 -9.88 -28.13
CA PHE A 496 -3.46 -10.09 -27.04
C PHE A 496 -3.03 -11.56 -26.89
N ASP A 497 -3.92 -12.52 -27.19
CA ASP A 497 -3.59 -13.95 -27.22
C ASP A 497 -2.51 -14.30 -28.27
N LYS A 498 -2.26 -13.39 -29.23
CA LYS A 498 -1.16 -13.50 -30.21
C LYS A 498 0.15 -12.88 -29.72
N HIS A 499 0.18 -12.36 -28.49
CA HIS A 499 1.33 -11.71 -27.87
C HIS A 499 1.94 -10.57 -28.73
N PRO A 500 1.19 -9.50 -29.03
CA PRO A 500 1.67 -8.39 -29.84
C PRO A 500 2.89 -7.74 -29.18
N ARG A 501 3.91 -7.42 -29.98
CA ARG A 501 5.13 -6.75 -29.49
C ARG A 501 4.95 -5.25 -29.28
N ILE A 502 3.99 -4.67 -29.99
CA ILE A 502 3.69 -3.24 -29.92
C ILE A 502 2.21 -3.10 -29.67
N VAL A 503 1.85 -2.33 -28.66
CA VAL A 503 0.46 -1.91 -28.41
C VAL A 503 0.45 -0.40 -28.42
N HIS A 504 -0.37 0.18 -29.29
CA HIS A 504 -0.59 1.61 -29.40
C HIS A 504 -2.07 1.91 -29.29
N PHE A 505 -2.48 2.56 -28.20
CA PHE A 505 -3.86 2.94 -27.94
C PHE A 505 -3.99 4.46 -27.82
N SER A 506 -4.85 5.05 -28.65
CA SER A 506 -5.17 6.48 -28.62
C SER A 506 -6.61 6.69 -28.15
N THR A 507 -6.76 7.05 -26.88
CA THR A 507 -8.06 7.24 -26.20
C THR A 507 -7.87 8.06 -24.92
N HIS A 508 -8.96 8.48 -24.27
CA HIS A 508 -8.92 9.01 -22.91
C HIS A 508 -8.42 7.96 -21.91
N GLY A 509 -7.51 8.38 -21.01
CA GLY A 509 -6.92 7.50 -20.00
C GLY A 509 -7.94 6.87 -19.03
N THR A 510 -9.00 7.59 -18.67
CA THR A 510 -10.11 7.08 -17.83
C THR A 510 -10.84 5.90 -18.45
N THR A 511 -10.83 5.80 -19.78
CA THR A 511 -11.46 4.70 -20.52
C THR A 511 -10.56 3.46 -20.47
N LEU A 512 -9.23 3.64 -20.59
CA LEU A 512 -8.25 2.56 -20.54
C LEU A 512 -8.21 1.84 -19.17
N THR A 513 -8.28 2.59 -18.07
CA THR A 513 -8.20 2.03 -16.70
C THR A 513 -9.33 1.04 -16.40
N LYS A 514 -10.54 1.28 -16.94
CA LYS A 514 -11.66 0.33 -16.82
C LYS A 514 -11.44 -0.97 -17.59
N TYR A 515 -10.65 -0.96 -18.67
CA TYR A 515 -10.43 -2.15 -19.51
C TYR A 515 -9.18 -2.94 -19.13
N ILE A 516 -8.12 -2.28 -18.62
CA ILE A 516 -6.86 -2.95 -18.24
C ILE A 516 -7.05 -3.98 -17.12
N CYS A 517 -7.87 -3.69 -16.10
CA CYS A 517 -8.20 -4.68 -15.06
C CYS A 517 -8.84 -5.94 -15.65
N PHE A 518 -9.63 -5.81 -16.71
CA PHE A 518 -10.35 -6.94 -17.28
C PHE A 518 -9.53 -7.77 -18.27
N LEU A 519 -8.43 -7.25 -18.83
CA LEU A 519 -7.68 -7.98 -19.85
C LEU A 519 -6.99 -9.26 -19.32
N LYS A 520 -6.84 -9.43 -18.01
CA LYS A 520 -6.30 -10.66 -17.40
C LYS A 520 -7.29 -11.49 -16.57
N ILE A 521 -8.42 -10.92 -16.13
CA ILE A 521 -9.43 -11.60 -15.28
C ILE A 521 -10.14 -12.79 -15.97
N SER A 522 -9.96 -13.02 -17.27
CA SER A 522 -10.65 -14.11 -17.98
C SER A 522 -9.76 -14.99 -18.87
N SER A 523 -8.44 -14.99 -18.68
CA SER A 523 -7.53 -15.93 -19.37
C SER A 523 -7.15 -17.14 -18.50
N SER A 524 -7.89 -17.34 -17.40
CA SER A 524 -7.82 -18.49 -16.49
C SER A 524 -9.07 -19.35 -16.55
#